data_AF-A0AA51DCX1-F1
#
_entry.id   AF-A0AA51DCX1-F1
#
_cell.length_a   1.000
_cell.length_b   1.000
_cell.length_c   1.000
_cell.angle_alpha   90.00
_cell.angle_beta   90.00
_cell.angle_gamma   90.00
#
_symmetry.space_group_name_H-M   'P 1'
#
loop_
_entity.id
_entity.type
_entity.pdbx_description
1 polymer ?
#
loop_
_entity_poly.entity_id
_entity_poly.type
_entity_poly.pdbx_seq_one_letter_code
_entity_poly.pdbx_strand_id
1 'polypeptide(L)'
;MTKEILTTDDGRITVAEAATILRMSPMGLRVALRHGKFSYFGEAWKSDDEGDRWTYYICQNRFLEYVGMAEARGVDLPEIQNYLQRKAQEASQPKNFSLLEKADLEKEIKKLKSENKKLKGIINRFLEEASEVVDK
;
A
#
# COMPACT_ATOMS: atom_id res chain seq x y z
N MET A 1 24.55 -33.67 12.53
CA MET A 1 25.34 -32.66 11.78
C MET A 1 24.46 -31.45 11.62
N THR A 2 24.84 -30.38 12.28
CA THR A 2 24.09 -29.15 12.55
C THR A 2 23.92 -28.37 11.24
N LYS A 3 22.68 -28.16 10.80
CA LYS A 3 22.37 -27.20 9.73
C LYS A 3 22.38 -25.81 10.37
N GLU A 4 23.51 -25.13 10.25
CA GLU A 4 23.56 -23.68 10.44
C GLU A 4 22.82 -23.03 9.26
N ILE A 5 21.59 -22.57 9.51
CA ILE A 5 20.94 -21.58 8.66
C ILE A 5 20.70 -20.38 9.57
N LEU A 6 21.68 -19.47 9.59
CA LEU A 6 21.54 -18.16 10.24
C LEU A 6 22.44 -17.17 9.49
N THR A 7 21.82 -16.31 8.68
CA THR A 7 22.12 -14.87 8.62
C THR A 7 21.03 -14.16 7.81
N THR A 8 20.14 -13.48 8.52
CA THR A 8 19.43 -12.29 8.01
C THR A 8 20.45 -11.16 7.86
N ASP A 9 21.14 -11.15 6.73
CA ASP A 9 21.80 -9.97 6.18
C ASP A 9 20.90 -9.47 5.05
N ASP A 10 20.75 -8.16 4.84
CA ASP A 10 19.95 -7.61 3.73
C ASP A 10 20.67 -7.82 2.39
N GLY A 11 20.81 -9.10 2.02
CA GLY A 11 21.65 -9.62 0.96
C GLY A 11 21.38 -8.91 -0.36
N ARG A 12 22.45 -8.43 -0.96
CA ARG A 12 22.44 -7.94 -2.34
C ARG A 12 22.87 -9.11 -3.21
N ILE A 13 22.10 -9.37 -4.27
CA ILE A 13 22.52 -10.31 -5.31
C ILE A 13 23.14 -9.52 -6.47
N THR A 14 24.18 -10.07 -7.08
CA THR A 14 24.78 -9.42 -8.24
C THR A 14 23.89 -9.55 -9.47
N VAL A 15 24.06 -8.63 -10.43
CA VAL A 15 23.36 -8.70 -11.72
C VAL A 15 23.66 -10.02 -12.45
N ALA A 16 24.87 -10.56 -12.33
CA ALA A 16 25.25 -11.80 -13.02
C ALA A 16 24.50 -13.01 -12.45
N GLU A 17 24.44 -13.12 -11.12
CA GLU A 17 23.71 -14.18 -10.43
C GLU A 17 22.20 -14.10 -10.70
N ALA A 18 21.61 -12.90 -10.56
CA ALA A 18 20.20 -12.69 -10.83
C ALA A 18 19.83 -12.97 -12.30
N ALA A 19 20.68 -12.59 -13.26
CA ALA A 19 20.45 -12.86 -14.67
C ALA A 19 20.49 -14.36 -14.99
N THR A 20 21.37 -15.10 -14.32
CA THR A 20 21.45 -16.57 -14.43
C THR A 20 20.15 -17.22 -13.99
N ILE A 21 19.60 -16.78 -12.84
CA ILE A 21 18.34 -17.28 -12.29
C ILE A 21 17.15 -16.93 -13.21
N LEU A 22 17.11 -15.71 -13.76
CA LEU A 22 16.09 -15.28 -14.72
C LEU A 22 16.25 -15.86 -16.13
N ARG A 23 17.30 -16.66 -16.37
CA ARG A 23 17.65 -17.22 -17.69
C ARG A 23 17.76 -16.14 -18.78
N MET A 24 18.41 -15.02 -18.45
CA MET A 24 18.68 -13.94 -19.40
C MET A 24 20.13 -13.47 -19.35
N SER A 25 20.55 -12.67 -20.33
CA SER A 25 21.89 -12.10 -20.31
C SER A 25 22.02 -11.01 -19.22
N PRO A 26 23.20 -10.87 -18.58
CA PRO A 26 23.44 -9.78 -17.63
C PRO A 26 23.21 -8.39 -18.24
N MET A 27 23.49 -8.21 -19.53
CA MET A 27 23.21 -6.94 -20.21
C MET A 27 21.70 -6.70 -20.37
N GLY A 28 20.93 -7.73 -20.72
CA GLY A 28 19.48 -7.65 -20.80
C GLY A 28 18.84 -7.25 -19.48
N LEU A 29 19.32 -7.84 -18.37
CA LEU A 29 18.85 -7.47 -17.02
C LEU A 29 19.18 -6.00 -16.69
N ARG A 30 20.40 -5.52 -17.01
CA ARG A 30 20.76 -4.11 -16.81
C ARG A 30 19.84 -3.17 -17.57
N VAL A 31 19.58 -3.45 -18.85
CA VAL A 31 18.67 -2.63 -19.66
C VAL A 31 17.27 -2.63 -19.04
N ALA A 32 16.73 -3.79 -18.67
CA ALA A 32 15.42 -3.89 -18.04
C ALA A 32 15.32 -3.09 -16.72
N LEU A 33 16.37 -3.10 -15.90
CA LEU A 33 16.44 -2.31 -14.67
C LEU A 33 16.45 -0.80 -14.94
N ARG A 34 17.22 -0.35 -15.94
CA ARG A 34 17.23 1.08 -16.36
C ARG A 34 15.87 1.56 -16.84
N HIS A 35 15.07 0.68 -17.45
CA HIS A 35 13.71 0.96 -17.88
C HIS A 35 12.65 0.78 -16.76
N GLY A 36 13.07 0.44 -15.54
CA GLY A 36 12.16 0.28 -14.39
C GLY A 36 11.27 -0.97 -14.44
N LYS A 37 11.54 -1.93 -15.34
CA LYS A 37 10.71 -3.14 -15.52
C LYS A 37 10.66 -4.04 -14.26
N PHE A 38 11.70 -3.98 -13.45
CA PHE A 38 11.88 -4.81 -12.25
C PHE A 38 11.97 -3.99 -10.95
N SER A 39 11.25 -2.87 -10.88
CA SER A 39 11.23 -1.95 -9.73
C SER A 39 10.85 -2.60 -8.40
N TYR A 40 10.13 -3.72 -8.43
CA TYR A 40 9.78 -4.48 -7.24
C TYR A 40 11.01 -4.96 -6.45
N PHE A 41 12.07 -5.42 -7.14
CA PHE A 41 13.24 -6.03 -6.48
C PHE A 41 14.58 -5.37 -6.82
N GLY A 42 14.62 -4.51 -7.85
CA GLY A 42 15.87 -3.91 -8.30
C GLY A 42 15.71 -2.48 -8.81
N GLU A 43 16.80 -1.74 -8.73
CA GLU A 43 16.88 -0.34 -9.10
C GLU A 43 18.19 -0.06 -9.84
N ALA A 44 18.16 0.92 -10.74
CA ALA A 44 19.35 1.41 -11.44
C ALA A 44 19.33 2.94 -11.48
N TRP A 45 20.46 3.55 -11.15
CA TRP A 45 20.63 4.99 -11.20
C TRP A 45 22.01 5.34 -11.78
N LYS A 46 22.15 6.56 -12.27
CA LYS A 46 23.45 7.15 -12.61
C LYS A 46 23.90 8.01 -11.44
N SER A 47 25.18 7.98 -11.12
CA SER A 47 25.79 8.94 -10.19
C SER A 47 26.17 10.19 -10.96
N ASP A 48 25.81 11.36 -10.44
CA ASP A 48 26.08 12.65 -11.10
C ASP A 48 27.58 13.00 -11.10
N ASP A 49 28.33 12.54 -10.09
CA ASP A 49 29.72 12.92 -9.87
C ASP A 49 30.75 12.14 -10.72
N GLU A 50 30.37 10.97 -11.25
CA GLU A 50 31.31 10.05 -11.93
C GLU A 50 30.77 9.54 -13.27
N GLY A 51 30.32 10.46 -14.12
CA GLY A 51 30.18 10.32 -15.58
C GLY A 51 29.55 9.02 -16.11
N ASP A 52 28.30 9.09 -16.59
CA ASP A 52 27.58 8.07 -17.38
C ASP A 52 27.56 6.61 -16.86
N ARG A 53 28.17 6.34 -15.70
CA ARG A 53 28.22 5.02 -15.09
C ARG A 53 26.93 4.72 -14.35
N TRP A 54 26.35 3.58 -14.70
CA TRP A 54 25.15 3.05 -14.07
C TRP A 54 25.53 2.18 -12.88
N THR A 55 24.88 2.45 -11.75
CA THR A 55 24.91 1.63 -10.54
C THR A 55 23.64 0.79 -10.48
N TYR A 56 23.75 -0.45 -10.00
CA TYR A 56 22.64 -1.40 -9.90
C TYR A 56 22.54 -1.93 -8.49
N TYR A 57 21.31 -2.00 -7.99
CA TYR A 57 20.97 -2.66 -6.74
C TYR A 57 19.89 -3.71 -7.01
N ILE A 58 20.07 -4.90 -6.45
CA ILE A 58 19.08 -5.98 -6.49
C ILE A 58 18.95 -6.52 -5.07
N CYS A 59 17.77 -6.35 -4.48
CA CYS A 59 17.42 -6.92 -3.19
C CYS A 59 17.19 -8.42 -3.34
N GLN A 60 18.06 -9.24 -2.75
CA GLN A 60 18.00 -10.70 -2.89
C GLN A 60 16.66 -11.28 -2.43
N ASN A 61 16.10 -10.75 -1.35
CA ASN A 61 14.85 -11.26 -0.77
C ASN A 61 13.66 -11.08 -1.71
N ARG A 62 13.47 -9.84 -2.20
CA ARG A 62 12.42 -9.51 -3.16
C ARG A 62 12.64 -10.20 -4.51
N PHE A 63 13.90 -10.39 -4.90
CA PHE A 63 14.24 -11.12 -6.12
C PHE A 63 13.85 -12.60 -6.03
N LEU A 64 14.23 -13.29 -4.95
CA LEU A 64 13.90 -14.70 -4.74
C LEU A 64 12.39 -14.93 -4.60
N GLU A 65 11.67 -14.00 -3.99
CA GLU A 65 10.20 -13.98 -3.96
C GLU A 65 9.62 -13.86 -5.38
N TYR A 66 10.11 -12.90 -6.16
CA TYR A 66 9.66 -12.68 -7.55
C TYR A 66 9.82 -13.91 -8.44
N VAL A 67 10.92 -14.66 -8.30
CA VAL A 67 11.20 -15.86 -9.10
C VAL A 67 10.60 -17.15 -8.51
N GLY A 68 9.89 -17.05 -7.37
CA GLY A 68 9.29 -18.20 -6.70
C GLY A 68 10.30 -19.22 -6.15
N MET A 69 11.55 -18.79 -5.90
CA MET A 69 12.64 -19.64 -5.37
C MET A 69 12.88 -19.45 -3.88
N ALA A 70 12.42 -18.33 -3.30
CA ALA A 70 12.01 -18.39 -1.92
C ALA A 70 10.74 -19.26 -1.90
N GLU A 71 10.74 -20.41 -1.20
CA GLU A 71 9.50 -20.86 -0.58
C GLU A 71 8.96 -19.62 0.10
N ALA A 72 7.86 -19.05 -0.42
CA ALA A 72 7.31 -17.75 -0.04
C ALA A 72 7.71 -17.45 1.40
N ARG A 73 8.82 -16.69 1.59
CA ARG A 73 9.63 -16.70 2.83
C ARG A 73 8.65 -16.80 3.95
N GLY A 74 8.56 -17.97 4.60
CA GLY A 74 7.45 -18.36 5.45
C GLY A 74 6.68 -17.14 5.87
N VAL A 75 5.72 -16.73 5.04
CA VAL A 75 4.83 -15.69 5.50
C VAL A 75 4.03 -16.51 6.43
N ASP A 76 4.46 -16.51 7.69
CA ASP A 76 3.91 -17.35 8.72
C ASP A 76 2.43 -17.18 8.47
N LEU A 77 1.71 -18.24 8.10
CA LEU A 77 0.28 -18.10 7.90
C LEU A 77 -0.32 -17.34 9.11
N PRO A 78 0.21 -17.52 10.34
CA PRO A 78 -0.01 -16.63 11.47
C PRO A 78 0.30 -15.14 11.26
N GLU A 79 1.40 -14.74 10.62
CA GLU A 79 1.79 -13.33 10.43
C GLU A 79 1.01 -12.63 9.31
N ILE A 80 0.68 -13.30 8.20
CA ILE A 80 -0.33 -12.79 7.24
C ILE A 80 -1.71 -12.77 7.89
N GLN A 81 -2.10 -13.82 8.60
CA GLN A 81 -3.38 -13.84 9.31
C GLN A 81 -3.40 -12.74 10.35
N ASN A 82 -2.34 -12.51 11.10
CA ASN A 82 -2.21 -11.43 12.07
C ASN A 82 -2.20 -10.07 11.39
N TYR A 83 -1.54 -9.91 10.24
CA TYR A 83 -1.56 -8.65 9.48
C TYR A 83 -2.95 -8.36 8.94
N LEU A 84 -3.61 -9.34 8.31
CA LEU A 84 -4.96 -9.21 7.77
C LEU A 84 -5.99 -9.07 8.90
N GLN A 85 -5.82 -9.76 10.02
CA GLN A 85 -6.66 -9.67 11.20
C GLN A 85 -6.46 -8.34 11.91
N ARG A 86 -5.22 -7.83 12.02
CA ARG A 86 -4.92 -6.49 12.51
C ARG A 86 -5.44 -5.42 11.56
N LYS A 87 -5.38 -5.60 10.24
CA LYS A 87 -5.97 -4.70 9.25
C LYS A 87 -7.50 -4.71 9.29
N ALA A 88 -8.12 -5.88 9.44
CA ALA A 88 -9.56 -6.03 9.63
C ALA A 88 -10.01 -5.44 10.97
N GLN A 89 -9.20 -5.60 12.02
CA GLN A 89 -9.40 -4.94 13.31
C GLN A 89 -9.20 -3.43 13.19
N GLU A 90 -8.14 -2.91 12.56
CA GLU A 90 -7.91 -1.48 12.30
C GLU A 90 -9.07 -0.87 11.49
N ALA A 91 -9.62 -1.60 10.52
CA ALA A 91 -10.80 -1.20 9.76
C ALA A 91 -12.10 -1.27 10.60
N SER A 92 -12.12 -2.09 11.65
CA SER A 92 -13.24 -2.24 12.60
C SER A 92 -13.05 -1.44 13.90
N GLN A 93 -11.87 -0.91 14.16
CA GLN A 93 -11.58 -0.14 15.36
C GLN A 93 -12.09 1.27 15.12
N PRO A 94 -12.93 1.81 16.03
CA PRO A 94 -13.24 3.23 15.97
C PRO A 94 -11.92 3.99 16.07
N LYS A 95 -11.67 4.91 15.13
CA LYS A 95 -10.57 5.87 15.26
C LYS A 95 -10.60 6.41 16.70
N ASN A 96 -9.53 6.18 17.45
CA ASN A 96 -9.41 6.69 18.81
C ASN A 96 -9.11 8.19 18.74
N PHE A 97 -10.16 8.96 18.47
CA PHE A 97 -10.13 10.42 18.57
C PHE A 97 -9.79 10.81 20.00
N SER A 98 -8.90 11.78 20.16
CA SER A 98 -8.68 12.45 21.44
C SER A 98 -10.00 13.04 21.97
N LEU A 99 -10.09 13.29 23.28
CA LEU A 99 -11.29 13.88 23.90
C LEU A 99 -11.70 15.21 23.24
N LEU A 100 -10.72 16.00 22.79
CA LEU A 100 -10.96 17.26 22.09
C LEU A 100 -11.58 17.04 20.71
N GLU A 101 -11.01 16.12 19.92
CA GLU A 101 -11.53 15.78 18.59
C GLU A 101 -12.94 15.17 18.68
N LYS A 102 -13.24 14.36 19.70
CA LYS A 102 -14.59 13.85 19.93
C LYS A 102 -15.59 14.98 20.20
N ALA A 103 -15.22 15.93 21.05
CA ALA A 103 -16.09 17.06 21.38
C ALA A 103 -16.38 17.94 20.14
N ASP A 104 -15.40 18.15 19.27
CA ASP A 104 -15.60 18.94 18.06
C ASP A 104 -16.41 18.19 16.99
N LEU A 105 -16.20 16.88 16.84
CA LEU A 105 -17.04 16.03 15.99
C LEU A 105 -18.49 15.98 16.49
N GLU A 106 -18.71 15.92 17.80
CA GLU A 106 -20.06 15.95 18.38
C GLU A 106 -20.78 17.28 18.13
N LYS A 107 -20.07 18.42 18.21
CA LYS A 107 -20.62 19.73 17.83
C LYS A 107 -21.03 19.76 16.37
N GLU A 108 -20.18 19.25 15.47
CA GLU A 108 -20.48 19.25 14.03
C GLU A 108 -21.66 18.32 13.70
N ILE A 109 -21.73 17.13 14.32
CA ILE A 109 -22.88 16.24 14.18
C ILE A 109 -24.18 16.92 14.64
N LYS A 110 -24.15 17.64 15.77
CA LYS A 110 -25.32 18.36 16.28
C LYS A 110 -25.76 19.46 15.32
N LYS A 111 -24.82 20.21 14.76
CA LYS A 111 -25.06 21.24 13.75
C LYS A 111 -25.68 20.64 12.49
N LEU A 112 -25.06 19.61 11.89
CA LEU A 112 -25.55 18.91 10.70
C LEU A 112 -26.94 18.30 10.91
N LYS A 113 -27.24 17.76 12.09
CA LYS A 113 -28.59 17.27 12.42
C LYS A 113 -29.63 18.39 12.43
N SER A 114 -29.27 19.56 12.95
CA SER A 114 -30.17 20.72 12.98
C SER A 114 -30.44 21.27 11.57
N GLU A 115 -29.41 21.30 10.72
CA GLU A 115 -29.52 21.75 9.33
C GLU A 115 -30.37 20.77 8.50
N ASN A 116 -30.14 19.46 8.63
CA ASN A 116 -30.98 18.45 7.99
C ASN A 116 -32.46 18.54 8.40
N LYS A 117 -32.74 18.84 9.68
CA LYS A 117 -34.12 19.06 10.14
C LYS A 117 -34.76 20.28 9.45
N LYS A 118 -34.01 21.37 9.28
CA LYS A 118 -34.49 22.57 8.56
C LYS A 118 -34.73 22.27 7.08
N LEU A 119 -33.80 21.59 6.42
CA LEU A 119 -33.92 21.21 5.01
C LEU A 119 -35.12 20.32 4.77
N LYS A 120 -35.35 19.31 5.62
CA LYS A 120 -36.57 18.47 5.54
C LYS A 120 -37.85 19.29 5.69
N GLY A 121 -37.88 20.28 6.58
CA GLY A 121 -39.03 21.17 6.72
C GLY A 121 -39.27 22.08 5.50
N ILE A 122 -38.19 22.54 4.85
CA ILE A 122 -38.29 23.30 3.61
C ILE A 122 -38.83 22.42 2.47
N ILE A 123 -38.29 21.19 2.33
CA ILE A 123 -38.73 20.24 1.31
C ILE A 123 -40.22 19.91 1.48
N ASN A 124 -40.67 19.63 2.70
CA ASN A 124 -42.08 19.31 2.94
C ASN A 124 -42.99 20.49 2.58
N ARG A 125 -42.64 21.73 2.96
CA ARG A 125 -43.43 22.91 2.58
C ARG A 125 -43.49 23.11 1.07
N PHE A 126 -42.36 22.93 0.37
CA PHE A 126 -42.34 23.03 -1.09
C PHE A 126 -43.22 21.95 -1.75
N LEU A 127 -43.23 20.73 -1.21
CA LEU A 127 -44.10 19.65 -1.71
C LEU A 127 -45.58 19.92 -1.44
N GLU A 128 -45.93 20.49 -0.28
CA GLU A 128 -47.29 20.93 0.05
C GLU A 128 -47.75 22.04 -0.92
N GLU A 129 -46.93 23.08 -1.12
CA GLU A 129 -47.19 24.16 -2.07
C GLU A 129 -47.35 23.64 -3.51
N ALA A 130 -46.50 22.70 -3.94
CA ALA A 130 -46.60 22.11 -5.26
C ALA A 130 -47.87 21.26 -5.44
N SER A 131 -48.31 20.54 -4.39
CA SER A 131 -49.57 19.78 -4.43
C SER A 131 -50.77 20.71 -4.59
N GLU A 132 -50.81 21.82 -3.84
CA GLU A 132 -51.91 22.80 -3.92
C GLU A 132 -52.04 23.48 -5.30
N VAL A 133 -50.94 23.57 -6.04
CA VAL A 133 -50.92 24.12 -7.41
C VAL A 133 -51.35 23.08 -8.45
N VAL A 134 -51.08 21.79 -8.22
CA VAL A 134 -51.47 20.69 -9.13
C VAL A 134 -52.95 20.33 -8.98
N ASP A 135 -53.54 20.53 -7.80
CA ASP A 135 -54.95 20.24 -7.51
C ASP A 135 -55.94 21.37 -7.89
N LYS A 136 -55.47 22.44 -8.57
CA LYS A 136 -56.29 23.55 -9.10
C LYS A 136 -56.35 23.56 -10.62
#